data_AF-A0A8S0FG32-F1
#
_entry.id   AF-A0A8S0FG32-F1
#
_cell.length_a   1.000
_cell.length_b   1.000
_cell.length_c   1.000
_cell.angle_alpha   90.00
_cell.angle_beta   90.00
_cell.angle_gamma   90.00
#
_symmetry.space_group_name_H-M   'P 1'
#
loop_
_entity.id
_entity.type
_entity.pdbx_description
1 polymer ?
#
loop_
_entity_poly.entity_id
_entity_poly.type
_entity_poly.pdbx_seq_one_letter_code
_entity_poly.pdbx_strand_id
1 'polypeptide(L)'
;MVVVKVGIIVVFGFAMIPHWNFANITAFPQASDFFRDVLLTIPFCFFSAVFIQVLNPMNIAYRKREADKVLATRLALRTHRISYVTLIAVILFFAFSFTFSISHEEAVSAFEQNISALALAAQVIPGHIIHITSTVQM
;
A
#
# COMPACT_ATOMS: atom_id res chain seq x y z
N MET A 1 2.34 10.51 -12.55
CA MET A 1 3.09 10.25 -11.29
C MET A 1 2.31 9.38 -10.31
N VAL A 2 1.17 9.80 -9.74
CA VAL A 2 0.44 8.97 -8.73
C VAL A 2 -0.23 7.72 -9.33
N VAL A 3 -0.93 7.87 -10.46
CA VAL A 3 -1.59 6.74 -11.15
C VAL A 3 -0.60 5.63 -11.50
N VAL A 4 0.61 6.00 -11.93
CA VAL A 4 1.68 5.05 -12.24
C VAL A 4 2.10 4.28 -10.99
N LYS A 5 2.30 4.96 -9.85
CA LYS A 5 2.66 4.31 -8.59
C LYS A 5 1.60 3.32 -8.11
N VAL A 6 0.33 3.72 -8.16
CA VAL A 6 -0.78 2.82 -7.81
C VAL A 6 -0.85 1.63 -8.77
N GLY A 7 -0.69 1.88 -10.07
CA GLY A 7 -0.65 0.83 -11.10
C GLY A 7 0.45 -0.19 -10.85
N ILE A 8 1.66 0.27 -10.50
CA ILE A 8 2.78 -0.60 -10.14
C ILE A 8 2.42 -1.52 -8.97
N ILE A 9 1.88 -0.96 -7.88
CA ILE A 9 1.50 -1.75 -6.69
C ILE A 9 0.44 -2.80 -7.03
N VAL A 10 -0.56 -2.42 -7.82
CA VAL A 10 -1.63 -3.33 -8.26
C VAL A 10 -1.07 -4.47 -9.12
N VAL A 11 -0.22 -4.15 -10.10
CA VAL A 11 0.42 -5.15 -10.96
C VAL A 11 1.28 -6.12 -10.14
N PHE A 12 2.09 -5.62 -9.22
CA PHE A 12 2.86 -6.48 -8.31
C PHE A 12 1.96 -7.37 -7.47
N GLY A 13 0.90 -6.81 -6.88
CA GLY A 13 -0.07 -7.58 -6.09
C GLY A 13 -0.67 -8.75 -6.86
N PHE A 14 -1.06 -8.55 -8.13
CA PHE A 14 -1.58 -9.60 -9.01
C PHE A 14 -0.50 -10.60 -9.46
N ALA A 15 0.70 -10.13 -9.82
CA ALA A 15 1.79 -10.99 -10.28
C ALA A 15 2.33 -11.92 -9.19
N MET A 16 2.10 -11.59 -7.92
CA MET A 16 2.46 -12.40 -6.76
C MET A 16 1.43 -13.51 -6.47
N ILE A 17 0.20 -13.45 -6.99
CA ILE A 17 -0.86 -14.48 -6.78
C ILE A 17 -0.39 -15.92 -7.09
N PRO A 18 0.29 -16.20 -8.22
CA PRO A 18 0.75 -17.56 -8.53
C PRO A 18 1.80 -18.10 -7.54
N HIS A 19 2.46 -17.22 -6.79
CA HIS A 19 3.51 -17.56 -5.84
C HIS A 19 2.98 -17.70 -4.41
N TRP A 20 1.66 -17.58 -4.20
CA TRP A 20 1.05 -17.72 -2.88
C TRP A 20 1.27 -19.12 -2.31
N ASN A 21 1.98 -19.19 -1.20
CA ASN A 21 2.18 -20.41 -0.45
C ASN A 21 1.61 -20.25 0.96
N PHE A 22 0.53 -20.99 1.26
CA PHE A 22 -0.07 -21.00 2.59
C PHE A 22 0.84 -21.59 3.67
N ALA A 23 1.92 -22.30 3.28
CA ALA A 23 2.95 -22.76 4.20
C ALA A 23 3.87 -21.63 4.71
N ASN A 24 3.87 -20.46 4.06
CA ASN A 24 4.60 -19.28 4.56
C ASN A 24 3.93 -18.64 5.79
N ILE A 25 2.69 -19.05 6.12
CA ILE A 25 2.03 -18.62 7.36
C ILE A 25 2.73 -19.35 8.52
N THR A 26 3.67 -18.67 9.15
CA THR A 26 4.31 -19.14 10.38
C THR A 26 3.27 -19.26 11.50
N ALA A 27 3.59 -20.07 12.52
CA ALA A 27 2.74 -20.20 13.70
C ALA A 27 2.42 -18.81 14.29
N PHE A 28 1.16 -18.61 14.67
CA PHE A 28 0.71 -17.34 15.24
C PHE A 28 1.63 -16.95 16.41
N PRO A 29 2.21 -15.74 16.41
CA PRO A 29 3.16 -15.32 17.44
C PRO A 29 2.50 -15.28 18.82
N GLN A 30 3.32 -15.27 19.88
CA GLN A 30 2.80 -15.12 21.24
C GLN A 30 1.95 -13.85 21.33
N ALA A 31 0.76 -13.96 21.95
CA ALA A 31 -0.20 -12.87 21.98
C ALA A 31 0.41 -11.56 22.53
N SER A 32 1.32 -11.66 23.50
CA SER A 32 2.05 -10.51 24.06
C SER A 32 2.85 -9.73 23.02
N ASP A 33 3.58 -10.45 22.16
CA ASP A 33 4.43 -9.85 21.14
C ASP A 33 3.58 -9.28 20.02
N PHE A 34 2.53 -9.99 19.62
CA PHE A 34 1.54 -9.49 18.66
C PHE A 34 0.92 -8.17 19.11
N PHE A 35 0.42 -8.08 20.34
CA PHE A 35 -0.19 -6.85 20.84
C PHE A 35 0.82 -5.70 20.96
N ARG A 36 2.06 -6.00 21.35
CA ARG A 36 3.15 -5.02 21.40
C ARG A 36 3.42 -4.44 20.02
N ASP A 37 3.60 -5.30 19.01
CA ASP A 37 3.93 -4.88 17.65
C ASP A 37 2.77 -4.16 16.97
N VAL A 38 1.54 -4.63 17.16
CA VAL A 38 0.34 -3.96 16.66
C VAL A 38 0.18 -2.59 17.29
N LEU A 39 0.32 -2.47 18.62
CA LEU A 39 0.18 -1.19 19.30
C LEU A 39 1.27 -0.19 18.87
N LEU A 40 2.49 -0.67 18.64
CA LEU A 40 3.59 0.16 18.15
C LEU A 40 3.42 0.59 16.69
N THR A 41 2.82 -0.24 15.83
CA THR A 41 2.67 0.03 14.39
C THR A 41 1.39 0.80 14.03
N ILE A 42 0.33 0.70 14.85
CA ILE A 42 -0.94 1.43 14.63
C ILE A 42 -0.73 2.93 14.41
N PRO A 43 0.04 3.67 15.25
CA PRO A 43 0.24 5.09 15.05
C PRO A 43 0.88 5.40 13.69
N PHE A 44 1.91 4.65 13.30
CA PHE A 44 2.59 4.84 12.02
C PHE A 44 1.67 4.55 10.83
N CYS A 45 0.90 3.46 10.91
CA CYS A 45 -0.09 3.11 9.90
C CYS A 45 -1.17 4.20 9.79
N PHE A 46 -1.68 4.68 10.92
CA PHE A 46 -2.69 5.73 10.98
C PHE A 46 -2.17 7.04 10.39
N PHE A 47 -1.00 7.52 10.83
CA PHE A 47 -0.41 8.76 10.29
C PHE A 47 -0.08 8.66 8.80
N SER A 48 0.31 7.48 8.30
CA SER A 48 0.61 7.28 6.88
C SER A 48 -0.63 7.19 6.01
N ALA A 49 -1.70 6.57 6.52
CA ALA A 49 -2.93 6.32 5.75
C ALA A 49 -3.97 7.43 5.89
N VAL A 50 -3.93 8.26 6.93
CA VAL A 50 -4.95 9.30 7.18
C VAL A 50 -4.52 10.64 6.58
N PHE A 51 -4.97 10.93 5.37
CA PHE A 51 -4.70 12.19 4.65
C PHE A 51 -5.81 13.24 4.81
N ILE A 52 -6.40 13.35 6.00
CA ILE A 52 -7.46 14.34 6.31
C ILE A 52 -7.00 15.77 5.99
N GLN A 53 -5.71 16.06 6.11
CA GLN A 53 -5.11 17.35 5.73
C GLN A 53 -5.43 17.80 4.28
N VAL A 54 -5.72 16.86 3.38
CA VAL A 54 -6.04 17.14 1.97
C VAL A 54 -7.50 17.61 1.78
N LEU A 55 -8.38 17.39 2.76
CA LEU A 55 -9.79 17.81 2.68
C LEU A 55 -9.95 19.32 2.57
N ASN A 56 -9.13 20.11 3.28
CA ASN A 56 -9.26 21.57 3.28
C ASN A 56 -8.97 22.17 1.89
N PRO A 57 -7.82 21.90 1.24
CA PRO A 57 -7.57 22.33 -0.13
C PRO A 57 -8.60 21.79 -1.13
N MET A 58 -9.01 20.52 -0.98
CA MET A 58 -9.99 19.91 -1.87
C MET A 58 -11.36 20.57 -1.78
N ASN A 59 -11.83 20.88 -0.56
CA ASN A 59 -13.09 21.60 -0.37
C ASN A 59 -13.02 23.02 -0.97
N ILE A 60 -11.88 23.71 -0.82
CA ILE A 60 -11.67 25.02 -1.46
C ILE A 60 -11.72 24.90 -2.99
N ALA A 61 -11.13 23.85 -3.57
CA ALA A 61 -11.17 23.60 -5.01
C ALA A 61 -12.60 23.33 -5.51
N TYR A 62 -13.38 22.51 -4.80
CA TYR A 62 -14.78 22.25 -5.14
C TYR A 62 -15.65 23.49 -5.00
N ARG A 63 -15.42 24.32 -3.97
CA ARG A 63 -16.13 25.60 -3.77
C ARG A 63 -15.83 26.66 -4.83
N LYS A 64 -14.74 26.53 -5.59
CA LYS A 64 -14.46 27.40 -6.75
C LYS A 64 -15.23 26.98 -8.00
N ARG A 65 -15.66 25.72 -8.09
CA ARG A 65 -16.44 25.18 -9.22
C ARG A 65 -17.94 25.19 -8.96
N GLU A 66 -18.35 24.95 -7.73
CA GLU A 66 -19.75 24.85 -7.33
C GLU A 66 -20.19 26.09 -6.53
N ALA A 67 -21.31 26.70 -6.91
CA ALA A 67 -21.86 27.88 -6.22
C ALA A 67 -22.44 27.54 -4.83
N ASP A 68 -22.95 26.31 -4.66
CA ASP A 68 -23.51 25.83 -3.39
C ASP A 68 -22.40 25.24 -2.48
N LYS A 69 -22.21 25.89 -1.32
CA LYS A 69 -21.22 25.51 -0.30
C LYS A 69 -21.49 24.13 0.31
N VAL A 70 -22.77 23.76 0.47
CA VAL A 70 -23.17 22.48 1.08
C VAL A 70 -22.92 21.35 0.09
N LEU A 71 -23.24 21.56 -1.18
CA LEU A 71 -22.98 20.60 -2.26
C LEU A 71 -21.48 20.36 -2.44
N ALA A 72 -20.67 21.42 -2.49
CA ALA A 72 -19.21 21.34 -2.64
C ALA A 72 -18.56 20.51 -1.52
N THR A 73 -18.96 20.74 -0.27
CA THR A 73 -18.43 20.01 0.89
C THR A 73 -18.82 18.53 0.84
N ARG A 74 -20.06 18.22 0.45
CA ARG A 74 -20.54 16.83 0.30
C ARG A 74 -19.78 16.08 -0.79
N LEU A 75 -19.53 16.73 -1.93
CA LEU A 75 -18.75 16.16 -3.04
C LEU A 75 -17.30 15.90 -2.64
N ALA A 76 -16.67 16.85 -1.94
CA ALA A 76 -15.32 16.69 -1.40
C ALA A 76 -15.23 15.49 -0.44
N LEU A 77 -16.18 15.36 0.49
CA LEU A 77 -16.23 14.23 1.44
C LEU A 77 -16.48 12.88 0.74
N ARG A 78 -17.38 12.84 -0.25
CA ARG A 78 -17.62 11.61 -1.04
C ARG A 78 -16.37 11.19 -1.81
N THR A 79 -15.71 12.14 -2.47
CA THR A 79 -14.46 11.90 -3.20
C THR A 79 -13.39 11.38 -2.25
N HIS A 80 -13.21 12.03 -1.09
CA HIS A 80 -12.27 11.58 -0.06
C HIS A 80 -12.55 10.14 0.37
N ARG A 81 -13.81 9.80 0.65
CA ARG A 81 -14.20 8.47 1.12
C ARG A 81 -13.88 7.39 0.08
N ILE A 82 -14.21 7.62 -1.18
CA ILE A 82 -13.94 6.67 -2.28
C ILE A 82 -12.43 6.49 -2.46
N SER A 83 -11.67 7.59 -2.49
CA SER A 83 -10.21 7.54 -2.60
C SER A 83 -9.57 6.79 -1.43
N TYR A 84 -10.04 7.03 -0.20
CA TYR A 84 -9.55 6.35 1.00
C TYR A 84 -9.83 4.84 0.95
N VAL A 85 -11.06 4.43 0.62
CA VAL A 85 -11.42 3.01 0.49
C VAL A 85 -10.58 2.34 -0.60
N THR A 86 -10.40 2.99 -1.74
CA THR A 86 -9.58 2.46 -2.85
C THR A 86 -8.13 2.28 -2.42
N LEU A 87 -7.56 3.26 -1.72
CA LEU A 87 -6.19 3.17 -1.24
C LEU A 87 -6.01 2.03 -0.24
N ILE A 88 -6.88 1.94 0.77
CA ILE A 88 -6.82 0.88 1.78
C ILE A 88 -6.96 -0.50 1.13
N ALA A 89 -7.88 -0.64 0.16
CA ALA A 89 -8.05 -1.90 -0.57
C ALA A 89 -6.78 -2.31 -1.31
N VAL A 90 -6.11 -1.39 -2.01
CA VAL A 90 -4.86 -1.66 -2.73
C VAL A 90 -3.73 -2.01 -1.76
N ILE A 91 -3.59 -1.27 -0.66
CA ILE A 91 -2.56 -1.54 0.37
C ILE A 91 -2.75 -2.91 0.99
N LEU A 92 -3.99 -3.24 1.41
CA LEU A 92 -4.29 -4.53 2.02
C LEU A 92 -4.05 -5.67 1.04
N PHE A 93 -4.52 -5.53 -0.21
CA PHE A 93 -4.30 -6.54 -1.24
C PHE A 93 -2.81 -6.81 -1.48
N PHE A 94 -2.00 -5.75 -1.60
CA PHE A 94 -0.55 -5.88 -1.75
C PHE A 94 0.08 -6.52 -0.51
N ALA A 95 -0.30 -6.11 0.70
CA ALA A 95 0.23 -6.67 1.95
C ALA A 95 -0.08 -8.17 2.07
N PHE A 96 -1.32 -8.59 1.82
CA PHE A 96 -1.70 -10.01 1.80
C PHE A 96 -0.90 -10.77 0.76
N SER A 97 -0.83 -10.25 -0.47
CA SER A 97 -0.09 -10.91 -1.55
C SER A 97 1.40 -11.07 -1.23
N PHE A 98 1.99 -10.06 -0.59
CA PHE A 98 3.36 -10.08 -0.11
C PHE A 98 3.58 -11.13 0.98
N THR A 99 2.74 -11.15 2.01
CA THR A 99 2.79 -12.13 3.11
C THR A 99 2.66 -13.57 2.61
N PHE A 100 1.83 -13.82 1.60
CA PHE A 100 1.68 -15.19 1.06
C PHE A 100 2.81 -15.62 0.14
N SER A 101 3.50 -14.69 -0.52
CA SER A 101 4.50 -15.05 -1.53
C SER A 101 5.92 -15.13 -0.98
N ILE A 102 6.22 -14.41 0.10
CA ILE A 102 7.57 -14.23 0.62
C ILE A 102 7.67 -14.85 2.01
N SER A 103 8.70 -15.67 2.23
CA SER A 103 8.97 -16.29 3.53
C SER A 103 9.60 -15.31 4.52
N HIS A 104 9.50 -15.60 5.82
CA HIS A 104 10.07 -14.73 6.85
C HIS A 104 11.60 -14.57 6.70
N GLU A 105 12.29 -15.64 6.33
CA GLU A 105 13.75 -15.63 6.14
C GLU A 105 14.17 -14.72 4.97
N GLU A 106 13.44 -14.78 3.85
CA GLU A 106 13.66 -13.88 2.71
C GLU A 106 13.42 -12.42 3.09
N ALA A 107 12.38 -12.14 3.88
CA ALA A 107 12.07 -10.79 4.34
C ALA A 107 13.16 -10.22 5.27
N VAL A 108 13.72 -11.03 6.18
CA VAL A 108 14.80 -10.61 7.09
C VAL A 108 16.11 -10.38 6.33
N SER A 109 16.47 -11.28 5.41
CA SER A 109 17.67 -11.10 4.58
C SER A 109 17.60 -9.84 3.72
N ALA A 110 16.41 -9.53 3.18
CA ALA A 110 16.18 -8.31 2.43
C ALA A 110 16.29 -7.05 3.29
N PHE A 111 15.80 -7.11 4.54
CA PHE A 111 15.94 -6.02 5.49
C PHE A 111 17.40 -5.76 5.85
N GLU A 112 18.18 -6.81 6.12
CA GLU A 112 19.63 -6.70 6.36
C GLU A 112 20.38 -6.10 5.16
N GLN A 113 19.96 -6.45 3.95
CA GLN A 113 20.52 -5.93 2.70
C GLN A 113 19.96 -4.55 2.29
N ASN A 114 19.10 -3.92 3.11
CA ASN A 114 18.42 -2.65 2.80
C ASN A 114 17.63 -2.67 1.48
N ILE A 115 17.16 -3.85 1.06
CA ILE A 115 16.36 -4.03 -0.13
C ILE A 115 14.91 -3.67 0.19
N SER A 116 14.35 -2.72 -0.56
CA SER A 116 12.95 -2.31 -0.38
C SER A 116 12.00 -3.49 -0.64
N ALA A 117 10.87 -3.55 0.08
CA ALA A 117 9.84 -4.57 -0.12
C ALA A 117 9.34 -4.65 -1.57
N LEU A 118 9.30 -3.52 -2.29
CA LEU A 118 8.91 -3.49 -3.71
C LEU A 118 9.96 -4.16 -4.61
N ALA A 119 11.25 -3.96 -4.29
CA ALA A 119 12.34 -4.64 -5.01
C ALA A 119 12.36 -6.14 -4.72
N LEU A 120 12.04 -6.55 -3.48
CA LEU A 120 11.89 -7.96 -3.12
C LEU A 120 10.72 -8.61 -3.88
N ALA A 121 9.55 -7.96 -3.93
CA ALA A 121 8.41 -8.40 -4.73
C ALA A 121 8.75 -8.52 -6.23
N ALA A 122 9.65 -7.68 -6.75
CA ALA A 122 10.11 -7.74 -8.12
C ALA A 122 11.10 -8.89 -8.40
N GLN A 123 11.85 -9.36 -7.40
CA GLN A 123 12.75 -10.51 -7.54
C GLN A 123 11.99 -11.84 -7.60
N VAL A 124 10.82 -11.92 -6.95
CA VAL A 124 9.94 -13.10 -6.98
C VAL A 124 9.28 -13.30 -8.35
N ILE A 125 9.23 -12.27 -9.20
CA ILE A 125 8.62 -12.32 -10.54
C ILE A 125 9.71 -12.56 -11.61
N PRO A 126 9.61 -13.61 -12.44
CA PRO A 126 10.70 -13.98 -13.34
C PRO A 126 10.99 -12.92 -14.43
N GLY A 127 12.22 -12.40 -14.40
CA GLY A 127 13.09 -12.12 -15.55
C GLY A 127 12.83 -10.91 -16.46
N HIS A 128 11.60 -10.47 -16.71
CA HIS A 128 11.36 -9.45 -17.77
C HIS A 128 10.98 -8.05 -17.28
N ILE A 129 10.56 -7.90 -16.02
CA ILE A 129 10.10 -6.60 -15.47
C ILE A 129 11.26 -5.78 -14.86
N ILE A 130 12.40 -6.42 -14.56
CA ILE A 130 13.59 -5.81 -13.94
C ILE A 130 14.22 -4.75 -14.87
N HIS A 131 14.07 -4.91 -16.20
CA HIS A 131 14.59 -3.95 -17.17
C HIS A 131 13.74 -2.67 -17.29
N ILE A 132 12.44 -2.73 -16.99
CA ILE A 132 11.55 -1.58 -17.19
C ILE A 132 11.63 -0.62 -15.98
N THR A 133 11.75 -1.17 -14.76
CA THR A 133 11.85 -0.37 -13.54
C THR A 133 13.22 0.30 -13.36
N SER A 134 14.30 -0.30 -13.88
CA SER A 134 15.64 0.31 -13.87
C SER A 134 15.79 1.47 -14.86
N THR A 135 15.10 1.43 -16.00
CA THR A 135 15.14 2.52 -17.01
C THR A 135 14.25 3.73 -16.70
N VAL A 136 13.23 3.58 -15.85
CA VAL A 136 12.29 4.68 -15.54
C VAL A 136 12.70 5.46 -14.27
N GLN A 137 13.72 4.98 -13.55
CA GLN A 137 14.24 5.60 -12.34
C GLN A 137 15.53 6.40 -12.55
N MET A 138 16.06 6.45 -13.79
CA MET A 138 17.02 7.47 -14.25
C MET A 138 16.28 8.63 -14.90
#